data_AF-A0A3A9EG55-F1
#
_entry.id   AF-A0A3A9EG55-F1
#
_cell.length_a   1.000
_cell.length_b   1.000
_cell.length_c   1.000
_cell.angle_alpha   90.00
_cell.angle_beta   90.00
_cell.angle_gamma   90.00
#
_symmetry.space_group_name_H-M   'P 1'
#
loop_
_entity.id
_entity.type
_entity.pdbx_description
1 polymer ?
#
loop_
_entity_poly.entity_id
_entity_poly.type
_entity_poly.pdbx_seq_one_letter_code
_entity_poly.pdbx_strand_id
1 'polypeptide(L)'
;GKLIGFASVTIGGVVIDDFKVVDGKNGIFLGAPSKSDPTNRTGYRSTVRVPDQATRDRINEIAAQAYHVAVEKLIARAEAVRPAPIREQMAQAAKEAGKENAARPAPAKKKEARDDR
;
A
#
# COMPACT_ATOMS: atom_id res chain seq x y z
N GLY A 1 -5.76 -21.74 5.35
CA GLY A 1 -4.90 -20.58 5.09
C GLY A 1 -5.67 -19.31 5.33
N LYS A 2 -4.99 -18.18 5.50
CA LYS A 2 -5.59 -16.86 5.69
C LYS A 2 -5.75 -16.18 4.33
N LEU A 3 -6.93 -15.62 4.04
CA LEU A 3 -7.13 -14.78 2.86
C LEU A 3 -6.37 -13.46 3.06
N ILE A 4 -5.44 -13.16 2.15
CA ILE A 4 -4.57 -11.97 2.22
C ILE A 4 -4.80 -11.00 1.07
N GLY A 5 -5.59 -11.39 0.07
CA GLY A 5 -5.97 -10.50 -1.02
C GLY A 5 -6.73 -11.21 -2.13
N PHE A 6 -6.97 -10.45 -3.20
CA PHE A 6 -7.54 -10.96 -4.44
C PHE A 6 -6.60 -10.65 -5.60
N ALA A 7 -6.62 -11.50 -6.63
CA ALA A 7 -5.82 -11.35 -7.82
C ALA A 7 -6.66 -11.63 -9.07
N SER A 8 -6.28 -10.97 -10.16
CA SER A 8 -6.75 -11.28 -11.51
C SER A 8 -5.64 -12.02 -12.24
N VAL A 9 -5.97 -13.11 -12.92
CA VAL A 9 -5.01 -13.93 -13.67
C VAL A 9 -5.36 -13.86 -15.15
N THR A 10 -4.35 -13.60 -15.98
CA THR A 10 -4.50 -13.58 -17.44
C THR A 10 -3.94 -14.86 -18.04
N ILE A 11 -4.77 -15.60 -18.80
CA ILE A 11 -4.39 -16.85 -19.46
C ILE A 11 -4.90 -16.80 -20.90
N GLY A 12 -4.00 -16.90 -21.88
CA GLY A 12 -4.38 -16.96 -23.30
C GLY A 12 -5.21 -15.77 -23.79
N GLY A 13 -4.99 -14.58 -23.22
CA GLY A 13 -5.77 -13.37 -23.55
C GLY A 13 -7.09 -13.23 -22.78
N VAL A 14 -7.45 -14.19 -21.93
CA VAL A 14 -8.62 -14.12 -21.05
C VAL A 14 -8.20 -13.70 -19.66
N VAL A 15 -8.86 -12.69 -19.11
CA VAL A 15 -8.69 -12.27 -17.71
C VAL A 15 -9.74 -12.97 -16.85
N ILE A 16 -9.30 -13.53 -15.74
CA ILE A 16 -10.16 -14.16 -14.75
C ILE A 16 -9.95 -13.45 -13.42
N ASP A 17 -11.01 -12.84 -12.92
CA ASP A 17 -11.01 -12.12 -11.65
C ASP A 17 -11.34 -13.03 -10.46
N ASP A 18 -11.21 -12.45 -9.27
CA ASP A 18 -11.61 -13.05 -7.98
C ASP A 18 -10.84 -14.30 -7.55
N PHE A 19 -9.60 -14.48 -8.03
CA PHE A 19 -8.72 -15.46 -7.40
C PHE A 19 -8.39 -15.00 -5.99
N LYS A 20 -8.52 -15.91 -5.03
CA LYS A 20 -8.23 -15.64 -3.62
C LYS A 20 -6.74 -15.87 -3.40
N VAL A 21 -6.00 -14.84 -3.00
CA VAL A 21 -4.61 -15.00 -2.57
C VAL A 21 -4.64 -15.48 -1.12
N VAL A 22 -4.23 -16.73 -0.88
CA VAL A 22 -4.32 -17.37 0.43
C VAL A 22 -2.93 -17.72 0.93
N ASP A 23 -2.62 -17.27 2.14
CA ASP A 23 -1.45 -17.69 2.90
C ASP A 23 -1.74 -19.03 3.58
N GLY A 24 -1.24 -20.12 2.98
CA GLY A 24 -1.40 -21.48 3.44
C GLY A 24 -0.24 -21.97 4.30
N LYS A 25 -0.40 -23.17 4.88
CA LYS A 25 0.68 -23.83 5.64
C LYS A 25 1.95 -24.03 4.80
N ASN A 26 1.80 -24.17 3.48
CA ASN A 26 2.88 -24.44 2.53
C ASN A 26 3.24 -23.19 1.68
N GLY A 27 2.89 -21.99 2.16
CA GLY A 27 3.10 -20.73 1.44
C GLY A 27 1.86 -20.20 0.72
N ILE A 28 2.08 -19.16 -0.09
CA ILE A 28 1.03 -18.43 -0.80
C ILE A 28 0.57 -19.22 -2.02
N PHE A 29 -0.75 -19.33 -2.20
CA PHE A 29 -1.36 -19.94 -3.37
C PHE A 29 -2.64 -19.22 -3.79
N LEU A 30 -3.14 -19.53 -4.98
CA LEU A 30 -4.40 -19.01 -5.49
C LEU A 30 -5.55 -19.99 -5.27
N GLY A 31 -6.50 -19.60 -4.44
CA GLY A 31 -7.81 -20.24 -4.34
C GLY A 31 -8.70 -19.85 -5.52
N ALA A 32 -9.34 -20.84 -6.14
CA ALA A 32 -10.22 -20.60 -7.29
C ALA A 32 -11.38 -19.63 -6.95
N PRO A 33 -11.78 -18.78 -7.91
CA PRO A 33 -13.01 -17.99 -7.80
C PRO A 33 -14.21 -18.92 -7.56
N SER A 34 -15.16 -18.44 -6.77
CA SER A 34 -16.30 -19.24 -6.31
C SER A 34 -17.56 -18.42 -6.19
N LYS A 35 -18.71 -19.01 -6.52
CA LYS A 35 -20.03 -18.38 -6.40
C LYS A 35 -20.91 -19.19 -5.47
N SER A 36 -21.87 -18.53 -4.81
CA SER A 36 -22.90 -19.21 -4.05
C SER A 36 -23.68 -20.18 -4.94
N ASP A 37 -23.97 -21.34 -4.38
CA ASP A 37 -24.71 -22.40 -5.02
C ASP A 37 -25.50 -23.17 -3.96
N PRO A 38 -26.82 -22.93 -3.85
CA PRO A 38 -27.66 -23.55 -2.82
C PRO A 38 -27.83 -25.05 -3.04
N THR A 39 -27.52 -25.56 -4.24
CA THR A 39 -27.60 -26.99 -4.56
C THR A 39 -26.35 -27.75 -4.12
N ASN A 40 -25.28 -27.03 -3.75
CA ASN A 40 -24.03 -27.61 -3.34
C ASN A 40 -23.95 -27.74 -1.82
N ARG A 41 -23.41 -28.86 -1.31
CA ARG A 41 -23.33 -29.14 0.14
C ARG A 41 -22.59 -28.05 0.91
N THR A 42 -21.60 -27.41 0.28
CA THR A 42 -20.80 -26.33 0.87
C THR A 42 -21.44 -24.96 0.73
N GLY A 43 -22.56 -24.84 -0.01
CA GLY A 43 -23.18 -23.57 -0.37
C GLY A 43 -22.43 -22.78 -1.45
N TYR A 44 -21.32 -23.31 -1.98
CA TYR A 44 -20.48 -22.64 -2.98
C TYR A 44 -19.96 -23.60 -4.04
N ARG A 45 -19.79 -23.10 -5.27
CA ARG A 45 -19.13 -23.80 -6.37
C ARG A 45 -17.97 -22.99 -6.93
N SER A 46 -16.86 -23.65 -7.24
CA SER A 46 -15.77 -23.03 -8.00
C SER A 46 -16.24 -22.72 -9.42
N THR A 47 -16.02 -21.49 -9.88
CA THR A 47 -16.37 -21.06 -11.24
C THR A 47 -15.24 -21.33 -12.24
N VAL A 48 -14.01 -21.47 -11.74
CA VAL A 48 -12.84 -21.86 -12.54
C VAL A 48 -12.22 -23.13 -11.98
N ARG A 49 -11.81 -24.03 -12.89
CA ARG A 49 -11.08 -25.25 -12.57
C ARG A 49 -9.88 -25.36 -13.50
N VAL A 50 -8.71 -25.56 -12.91
CA VAL A 50 -7.49 -25.91 -13.62
C VAL A 50 -7.25 -27.39 -13.31
N PRO A 51 -7.53 -28.32 -14.24
CA PRO A 51 -7.46 -29.75 -13.96
C PRO A 51 -6.01 -30.25 -13.87
N ASP A 52 -5.12 -29.70 -14.70
CA ASP A 52 -3.72 -30.07 -14.74
C ASP A 52 -2.95 -29.50 -13.54
N GLN A 53 -2.25 -30.38 -12.82
CA GLN A 53 -1.52 -30.02 -11.61
C GLN A 53 -0.30 -29.15 -11.91
N ALA A 54 0.44 -29.45 -12.98
CA ALA A 54 1.62 -28.66 -13.35
C ALA A 54 1.25 -27.20 -13.68
N THR A 55 0.12 -27.01 -14.36
CA THR A 55 -0.42 -25.67 -14.67
C THR A 55 -0.86 -24.95 -13.39
N ARG A 56 -1.50 -25.65 -12.45
CA ARG A 56 -1.87 -25.06 -11.14
C ARG A 56 -0.66 -24.58 -10.37
N ASP A 57 0.39 -25.40 -10.31
CA ASP A 57 1.59 -25.09 -9.54
C ASP A 57 2.32 -23.89 -10.16
N ARG A 58 2.45 -23.85 -11.50
CA ARG A 58 2.98 -22.67 -12.21
C ARG A 58 2.18 -21.40 -11.93
N ILE A 59 0.84 -21.47 -11.94
CA ILE A 59 -0.02 -20.33 -11.62
C ILE A 59 0.22 -19.87 -10.17
N ASN A 60 0.34 -20.81 -9.22
CA ASN A 60 0.60 -20.48 -7.81
C ASN A 60 1.98 -19.83 -7.62
N GLU A 61 3.02 -20.34 -8.28
CA GLU A 61 4.38 -19.78 -8.21
C GLU A 61 4.41 -18.34 -8.74
N ILE A 62 3.84 -18.11 -9.92
CA ILE A 62 3.75 -16.77 -10.53
C ILE A 62 2.96 -15.83 -9.61
N ALA A 63 1.88 -16.31 -9.02
CA ALA A 63 1.05 -15.51 -8.13
C ALA A 63 1.76 -15.14 -6.83
N ALA A 64 2.50 -16.07 -6.21
CA ALA A 64 3.30 -15.80 -5.02
C ALA A 64 4.37 -14.75 -5.32
N GLN A 65 5.08 -14.88 -6.45
CA GLN A 65 6.05 -13.87 -6.91
C GLN A 65 5.40 -12.50 -7.13
N ALA A 66 4.27 -12.46 -7.84
CA ALA A 66 3.54 -11.23 -8.09
C ALA A 66 3.06 -10.56 -6.80
N TYR A 67 2.64 -11.35 -5.80
CA TYR A 67 2.29 -10.83 -4.48
C TYR A 67 3.49 -10.16 -3.80
N HIS A 68 4.65 -10.82 -3.78
CA HIS A 68 5.86 -10.24 -3.18
C HIS A 68 6.26 -8.92 -3.86
N VAL A 69 6.25 -8.87 -5.19
CA VAL A 69 6.53 -7.64 -5.95
C VAL A 69 5.52 -6.53 -5.62
N ALA A 70 4.24 -6.87 -5.46
CA ALA A 70 3.22 -5.90 -5.09
C ALA A 70 3.44 -5.34 -3.67
N VAL A 71 3.84 -6.19 -2.73
CA VAL A 71 4.18 -5.78 -1.36
C VAL A 71 5.42 -4.88 -1.35
N GLU A 72 6.47 -5.22 -2.09
CA GLU A 72 7.67 -4.39 -2.20
C GLU A 72 7.34 -3.00 -2.78
N LYS A 73 6.54 -2.93 -3.84
CA LYS A 73 6.08 -1.65 -4.41
C LYS A 73 5.27 -0.84 -3.41
N LEU A 74 4.45 -1.51 -2.58
CA LEU A 74 3.68 -0.84 -1.53
C LEU A 74 4.60 -0.25 -0.45
N ILE A 75 5.63 -1.01 -0.04
CA ILE A 75 6.64 -0.55 0.93
C ILE A 75 7.44 0.63 0.35
N ALA A 76 7.94 0.51 -0.88
CA ALA A 76 8.69 1.57 -1.55
C ALA A 76 7.86 2.86 -1.68
N ARG A 77 6.57 2.75 -1.99
CA ARG A 77 5.66 3.90 -2.01
C ARG A 77 5.47 4.49 -0.61
N ALA A 78 5.32 3.66 0.42
CA ALA A 78 5.20 4.13 1.78
C ALA A 78 6.48 4.84 2.26
N GLU A 79 7.65 4.36 1.86
CA GLU A 79 8.94 4.99 2.14
C GLU A 79 9.12 6.31 1.39
N ALA A 80 8.73 6.38 0.12
CA ALA A 80 8.78 7.61 -0.67
C ALA A 80 7.84 8.71 -0.14
N VAL A 81 6.77 8.33 0.55
CA VAL A 81 5.82 9.26 1.18
C VAL A 81 6.27 9.64 2.60
N ARG A 82 7.35 9.05 3.14
CA ARG A 82 7.86 9.47 4.45
C ARG A 82 8.31 10.92 4.35
N PRO A 83 7.68 11.84 5.10
CA PRO A 83 8.11 13.23 5.10
C PRO A 83 9.55 13.31 5.61
N ALA A 84 10.33 14.28 5.10
CA ALA A 84 11.70 14.52 5.57
C ALA A 84 11.73 14.52 7.11
N PRO A 85 12.72 13.88 7.75
CA PRO A 85 12.75 13.79 9.21
C PRO A 85 12.56 15.17 9.82
N ILE A 86 11.74 15.29 10.87
CA ILE A 86 11.30 16.57 11.48
C ILE A 86 12.47 17.53 11.73
N ARG A 87 13.67 17.01 11.99
CA ARG A 87 14.90 17.80 12.12
C ARG A 87 15.25 18.62 10.87
N GLU A 88 15.10 18.06 9.68
CA GLU A 88 15.37 18.75 8.42
C GLU A 88 14.27 19.77 8.09
N GLN A 89 13.01 19.45 8.39
CA GLN A 89 11.91 20.42 8.26
C GLN A 89 12.09 21.60 9.22
N MET A 90 12.48 21.34 10.47
CA MET A 90 12.79 22.36 11.46
C MET A 90 14.01 23.21 11.04
N ALA A 91 15.04 22.60 10.45
CA ALA A 91 16.21 23.32 9.96
C ALA A 91 15.90 24.21 8.73
N GLN A 92 15.02 23.76 7.84
CA GLN A 92 14.53 24.56 6.71
C GLN A 92 13.63 25.70 7.19
N ALA A 93 12.69 25.43 8.10
CA ALA A 93 11.84 26.44 8.73
C ALA A 93 12.66 27.49 9.50
N ALA A 94 13.72 27.08 10.21
CA ALA A 94 14.64 28.01 10.88
C ALA A 94 15.45 28.87 9.89
N LYS A 95 15.86 28.30 8.75
CA LYS A 95 16.52 29.06 7.67
C LYS A 95 15.58 30.05 7.00
N GLU A 96 14.32 29.69 6.77
CA GLU A 96 13.32 30.58 6.18
C GLU A 96 12.92 31.69 7.16
N ALA A 97 12.65 31.36 8.42
CA ALA A 97 12.39 32.34 9.47
C ALA A 97 13.60 33.28 9.71
N GLY A 98 14.83 32.79 9.52
CA GLY A 98 16.04 33.62 9.57
C GLY A 98 16.12 34.62 8.42
N LYS A 99 15.73 34.22 7.21
CA LYS A 99 15.67 35.12 6.04
C LYS A 99 14.54 36.15 6.17
N GLU A 100 13.38 35.74 6.67
CA GLU A 100 12.22 36.62 6.85
C GLU A 100 12.45 37.65 7.98
N ASN A 101 13.14 37.25 9.06
CA ASN A 101 13.56 38.19 10.11
C ASN A 101 14.68 39.14 9.66
N ALA A 102 15.60 38.69 8.79
CA ALA A 102 16.66 39.55 8.25
C ALA A 102 16.14 40.58 7.23
N ALA A 103 15.03 40.29 6.56
CA ALA A 103 14.35 41.22 5.65
C ALA A 103 13.40 42.20 6.38
N ARG A 104 13.19 42.03 7.69
CA ARG A 104 12.26 42.85 8.47
C ARG A 104 12.92 44.19 8.83
N PRO A 105 12.39 45.35 8.38
CA PRO A 105 12.91 46.64 8.80
C PRO A 105 12.72 46.82 10.31
N ALA A 106 13.73 47.38 10.97
CA ALA A 106 13.74 47.55 12.42
C ALA A 106 12.46 48.26 12.90
N PRO A 107 11.77 47.75 13.93
CA PRO A 107 10.59 48.41 14.46
C PRO A 107 10.98 49.81 14.95
N ALA A 108 10.25 50.82 14.45
CA ALA A 108 10.45 52.21 14.86
C ALA A 108 10.26 52.31 16.38
N LYS A 109 11.35 52.61 17.11
CA LYS A 109 11.32 52.95 18.54
C LYS A 109 10.34 54.11 18.75
N LYS A 110 9.09 53.82 19.12
CA LYS A 110 8.25 54.79 19.82
C LYS A 110 8.60 54.67 21.30
N LYS A 111 9.04 55.78 21.88
CA LYS A 111 9.30 55.95 23.31
C LYS A 111 8.02 55.57 24.07
N GLU A 112 8.06 54.52 24.89
CA GLU A 112 7.08 54.33 25.95
C GLU A 112 7.28 55.43 26.98
N ALA A 113 6.27 56.29 27.14
CA ALA A 113 6.16 57.16 28.29
C ALA A 113 5.82 56.26 29.49
N ARG A 114 6.72 56.25 30.47
CA ARG A 114 6.51 55.67 31.79
C ARG A 114 5.45 56.51 32.49
N ASP A 115 4.26 55.94 32.71
CA ASP A 115 3.19 56.55 33.49
C ASP A 115 3.33 56.06 34.94
N ASP A 116 3.79 56.96 35.83
CA ASP A 116 3.82 56.74 37.27
C ASP A 116 2.45 57.11 37.84
N ARG A 117 1.69 56.12 38.31
CA ARG A 117 0.61 56.33 39.29
C ARG A 117 0.32 55.11 40.14
#